data_AF-A0AAF0V343-F1
#
_entry.id   AF-A0AAF0V343-F1
#
_cell.length_a   1.000
_cell.length_b   1.000
_cell.length_c   1.000
_cell.angle_alpha   90.00
_cell.angle_beta   90.00
_cell.angle_gamma   90.00
#
_symmetry.space_group_name_H-M   'P 1'
#
loop_
_entity.id
_entity.type
_entity.pdbx_description
1 polymer ?
#
loop_
_entity_poly.entity_id
_entity_poly.type
_entity_poly.pdbx_seq_one_letter_code
_entity_poly.pdbx_strand_id
1 'polypeptide(L)'
;MLEYTNKVNTGREDAQSYLQKSSCHDVYRCSSICNMPYQDLDFGWGRPSRASMASAPFNNVLYLMNTHDQSKGIEVFINLNQQQISIFEQDKDLLQFATHVNDDDDVHDEEEKYCIAY
;
A
#
# COMPACT_ATOMS: atom_id res chain seq x y z
N MET A 1 -11.85 14.95 -20.08
CA MET A 1 -12.02 13.82 -19.13
C MET A 1 -11.61 12.50 -19.78
N LEU A 2 -12.27 12.03 -20.84
CA LEU A 2 -11.95 10.75 -21.49
C LEU A 2 -10.50 10.61 -22.00
N GLU A 3 -9.95 11.64 -22.65
CA GLU A 3 -8.55 11.59 -23.14
C GLU A 3 -7.52 11.50 -22.02
N TYR A 4 -7.79 12.15 -20.89
CA TYR A 4 -6.93 12.10 -19.71
C TYR A 4 -6.95 10.70 -19.08
N THR A 5 -8.15 10.14 -18.91
CA THR A 5 -8.35 8.77 -18.42
C THR A 5 -7.64 7.76 -19.32
N ASN A 6 -7.77 7.89 -20.64
CA ASN A 6 -7.08 7.02 -21.59
C ASN A 6 -5.56 7.12 -21.46
N LYS A 7 -5.01 8.34 -21.36
CA LYS A 7 -3.55 8.54 -21.21
C LYS A 7 -3.01 7.95 -19.91
N VAL A 8 -3.76 8.07 -18.81
CA VAL A 8 -3.42 7.45 -17.52
C VAL A 8 -3.49 5.92 -17.61
N ASN A 9 -4.52 5.37 -18.25
CA ASN A 9 -4.69 3.92 -18.44
C ASN A 9 -3.57 3.34 -19.31
N THR A 10 -3.26 3.97 -20.45
CA THR A 10 -2.15 3.55 -21.32
C THR A 10 -0.81 3.60 -20.58
N GLY A 11 -0.56 4.65 -19.79
CA GLY A 11 0.65 4.73 -18.96
C GLY A 11 0.74 3.61 -17.90
N ARG A 12 -0.39 3.20 -17.32
CA ARG A 12 -0.45 2.04 -16.38
C ARG A 12 -0.16 0.72 -17.09
N GLU A 13 -0.81 0.47 -18.23
CA GLU A 13 -0.63 -0.75 -19.02
C GLU A 13 0.82 -0.89 -19.52
N ASP A 14 1.41 0.21 -20.00
CA ASP A 14 2.80 0.23 -20.42
C ASP A 14 3.74 -0.10 -19.25
N ALA A 15 3.59 0.57 -18.09
CA ALA A 15 4.40 0.30 -16.91
C ALA A 15 4.28 -1.15 -16.42
N GLN A 16 3.07 -1.73 -16.44
CA GLN A 16 2.86 -3.14 -16.12
C GLN A 16 3.55 -4.07 -17.14
N SER A 17 3.45 -3.76 -18.44
CA SER A 17 4.07 -4.56 -19.50
C SER A 17 5.60 -4.54 -19.42
N TYR A 18 6.22 -3.39 -19.10
CA TYR A 18 7.67 -3.28 -18.91
C TYR A 18 8.16 -4.10 -17.72
N LEU A 19 7.40 -4.11 -16.62
CA LEU A 19 7.73 -4.88 -15.43
C LEU A 19 7.55 -6.38 -15.64
N GLN A 20 6.60 -6.79 -16.48
CA GLN A 20 6.32 -8.19 -16.79
C GLN A 20 7.27 -8.80 -17.84
N LYS A 21 8.02 -7.97 -18.59
CA LYS A 21 8.72 -8.39 -19.81
C LYS A 21 10.01 -9.21 -19.63
N SER A 22 10.46 -9.52 -18.40
CA SER A 22 11.89 -9.87 -18.21
C SER A 22 12.27 -10.98 -17.21
N SER A 23 11.38 -11.79 -16.63
CA SER A 23 11.83 -12.84 -15.69
C SER A 23 10.96 -14.11 -15.67
N CYS A 24 11.60 -15.27 -15.54
CA CYS A 24 10.92 -16.53 -15.16
C CYS A 24 10.61 -16.61 -13.65
N HIS A 25 10.63 -15.47 -12.95
CA HIS A 25 10.47 -15.34 -11.51
C HIS A 25 9.51 -14.19 -11.22
N ASP A 26 8.70 -14.36 -10.18
CA ASP A 26 7.83 -13.30 -9.65
C ASP A 26 8.66 -12.20 -8.99
N VAL A 27 8.41 -10.94 -9.39
CA VAL A 27 9.10 -9.77 -8.81
C VAL A 27 8.20 -9.09 -7.80
N TYR A 28 8.70 -8.97 -6.56
CA TYR A 28 8.08 -8.20 -5.48
C TYR A 28 8.93 -6.96 -5.18
N ARG A 29 8.27 -5.83 -4.95
CA ARG A 29 8.90 -4.54 -4.66
C ARG A 29 8.52 -4.09 -3.26
N CYS A 30 9.49 -3.61 -2.51
CA CYS A 30 9.30 -3.10 -1.16
C CYS A 30 10.00 -1.75 -1.03
N SER A 31 9.29 -0.76 -0.50
CA SER A 31 9.82 0.57 -0.22
C SER A 31 9.41 1.01 1.18
N SER A 32 10.33 1.63 1.92
CA SER A 32 10.04 2.19 3.25
C SER A 32 10.05 3.71 3.19
N ILE A 33 9.05 4.31 3.83
CA ILE A 33 8.93 5.75 4.04
C ILE A 33 8.80 6.12 5.53
N CYS A 34 9.21 5.21 6.41
CA CYS A 34 9.19 5.38 7.87
C CYS A 34 9.96 6.60 8.38
N ASN A 35 10.99 7.07 7.66
CA ASN A 35 11.80 8.22 8.10
C ASN A 35 11.35 9.55 7.47
N MET A 36 10.19 9.57 6.81
CA MET A 36 9.68 10.78 6.19
C MET A 36 8.71 11.51 7.13
N PRO A 37 8.82 12.83 7.26
CA PRO A 37 8.11 13.61 8.29
C PRO A 37 6.64 13.90 7.93
N TYR A 38 5.94 13.01 7.23
CA TYR A 38 4.60 13.28 6.67
C TYR A 38 3.58 13.73 7.72
N GLN A 39 3.64 13.15 8.91
CA GLN A 39 2.71 13.47 9.99
C GLN A 39 3.10 14.74 10.77
N ASP A 40 4.32 15.22 10.58
CA ASP A 40 4.83 16.46 11.15
C ASP A 40 4.78 17.64 10.16
N LEU A 41 4.39 17.41 8.91
CA LEU A 41 4.24 18.48 7.92
C LEU A 41 3.10 19.42 8.31
N ASP A 42 3.41 20.71 8.40
CA ASP A 42 2.45 21.79 8.64
C ASP A 42 2.65 22.89 7.58
N PHE A 43 1.63 23.09 6.76
CA PHE A 43 1.62 24.12 5.70
C PHE A 43 1.00 25.44 6.15
N GLY A 44 0.66 25.59 7.44
CA GLY A 44 -0.03 26.75 8.02
C GLY A 44 -1.51 26.48 8.35
N TRP A 45 -1.99 25.26 8.13
CA TRP A 45 -3.35 24.81 8.47
C TRP A 45 -3.38 23.77 9.59
N GLY A 46 -2.24 23.51 10.23
CA GLY A 46 -2.07 22.44 11.20
C GLY A 46 -1.59 21.15 10.55
N ARG A 47 -1.25 20.19 11.42
CA ARG A 47 -0.74 18.88 11.04
C ARG A 47 -1.88 17.96 10.57
N PRO A 48 -1.61 17.01 9.66
CA PRO A 48 -2.62 16.05 9.23
C PRO A 48 -3.05 15.16 10.40
N SER A 49 -4.35 14.83 10.43
CA SER A 49 -4.91 13.86 11.40
C SER A 49 -4.64 12.40 11.03
N ARG A 50 -4.20 12.13 9.80
CA ARG A 50 -3.69 10.85 9.30
C ARG A 50 -2.92 11.11 8.00
N ALA A 51 -1.83 10.38 7.78
CA ALA A 51 -1.14 10.33 6.50
C ALA A 51 -1.01 8.88 6.07
N SER A 52 -1.36 8.57 4.82
CA SER A 52 -1.38 7.21 4.27
C SER A 52 -0.87 7.19 2.83
N MET A 53 -0.50 6.02 2.34
CA MET A 53 -0.13 5.79 0.95
C MET A 53 -1.36 5.46 0.12
N ALA A 54 -1.49 6.10 -1.03
CA ALA A 54 -2.47 5.68 -2.02
C ALA A 54 -2.14 4.29 -2.57
N SER A 55 -3.18 3.58 -3.00
CA SER A 55 -3.05 2.27 -3.65
C SER A 55 -2.09 2.30 -4.84
N ALA A 56 -1.25 1.27 -4.92
CA ALA A 56 -0.25 1.15 -5.96
C ALA A 56 -0.92 0.83 -7.31
N PRO A 57 -0.45 1.38 -8.44
CA PRO A 57 -1.04 1.07 -9.74
C PRO A 57 -0.74 -0.36 -10.26
N PHE A 58 0.07 -1.12 -9.52
CA PHE A 58 0.63 -2.40 -9.94
C PHE A 58 0.78 -3.34 -8.75
N ASN A 59 0.53 -4.63 -9.00
CA ASN A 59 0.66 -5.71 -8.02
C ASN A 59 2.11 -5.97 -7.60
N ASN A 60 2.26 -6.79 -6.55
CA ASN A 60 3.49 -7.23 -5.93
C ASN A 60 4.29 -6.06 -5.34
N VAL A 61 3.61 -5.14 -4.65
CA VAL A 61 4.21 -3.97 -4.03
C VAL A 61 3.87 -3.90 -2.55
N LEU A 62 4.85 -3.53 -1.75
CA LEU A 62 4.73 -3.29 -0.32
C LEU A 62 5.31 -1.91 0.02
N TYR A 63 4.58 -1.11 0.79
CA TYR A 63 5.05 0.16 1.35
C TYR A 63 5.00 0.12 2.87
N LEU A 64 6.11 0.46 3.52
CA LEU A 64 6.21 0.53 4.98
C LEU A 64 6.14 1.99 5.44
N MET A 65 5.21 2.28 6.35
CA MET A 65 4.98 3.60 6.97
C MET A 65 5.02 3.49 8.49
N ASN A 66 5.23 4.60 9.20
CA ASN A 66 5.01 4.60 10.65
C ASN A 66 3.51 4.66 10.95
N THR A 67 3.09 4.06 12.07
CA THR A 67 1.72 4.24 12.58
C THR A 67 1.44 5.69 12.95
N HIS A 68 0.17 6.10 12.82
CA HIS A 68 -0.25 7.47 13.13
C HIS A 68 -0.24 7.81 14.62
N ASP A 69 -0.53 6.84 15.47
CA ASP A 69 -0.66 6.98 16.92
C ASP A 69 0.68 7.12 17.66
N GLN A 70 1.79 7.31 16.94
CA GLN A 70 3.15 7.44 17.50
C GLN A 70 3.59 6.24 18.35
N SER A 71 2.86 5.13 18.36
CA SER A 71 3.18 3.93 19.13
C SER A 71 4.28 3.09 18.45
N LYS A 72 5.36 3.72 17.94
CA LYS A 72 6.55 3.05 17.37
C LYS A 72 6.29 1.89 16.39
N GLY A 73 5.13 1.92 15.76
CA GLY A 73 4.65 0.87 14.90
C GLY A 73 5.02 1.07 13.45
N ILE A 74 4.90 0.00 12.66
CA ILE A 74 5.00 0.06 11.20
C ILE A 74 3.68 -0.41 10.58
N GLU A 75 3.08 0.43 9.75
CA GLU A 75 2.00 0.05 8.86
C GLU A 75 2.56 -0.44 7.53
N VAL A 76 2.08 -1.59 7.04
CA VAL A 76 2.42 -2.13 5.73
C VAL A 76 1.22 -2.07 4.81
N PHE A 77 1.36 -1.32 3.71
CA PHE A 77 0.40 -1.25 2.61
C PHE A 77 0.82 -2.23 1.53
N ILE A 78 -0.07 -3.15 1.19
CA ILE A 78 0.24 -4.27 0.31
C ILE A 78 -0.71 -4.27 -0.87
N ASN A 79 -0.15 -4.36 -2.08
CA ASN A 79 -0.91 -4.52 -3.30
C ASN A 79 -0.52 -5.86 -3.94
N LEU A 80 -1.40 -6.85 -3.78
CA LEU A 80 -1.24 -8.22 -4.25
C LEU A 80 -2.54 -8.66 -4.93
N ASN A 81 -2.49 -9.72 -5.74
CA ASN A 81 -3.72 -10.27 -6.29
C ASN A 81 -4.52 -11.04 -5.20
N GLN A 82 -5.81 -11.27 -5.45
CA GLN A 82 -6.71 -11.89 -4.48
C GLN A 82 -6.22 -13.25 -3.94
N GLN A 83 -5.59 -14.07 -4.79
CA GLN A 83 -5.09 -15.39 -4.41
C GLN A 83 -3.88 -15.27 -3.47
N GLN A 84 -2.95 -14.37 -3.79
CA GLN A 84 -1.78 -14.08 -2.94
C GLN A 84 -2.19 -13.50 -1.60
N ILE A 85 -3.16 -12.57 -1.58
CA ILE A 85 -3.71 -12.00 -0.35
C ILE A 85 -4.27 -13.10 0.54
N SER A 86 -5.12 -13.98 -0.02
CA SER A 86 -5.77 -15.03 0.77
C SER A 86 -4.77 -15.97 1.48
N ILE A 87 -3.62 -16.23 0.84
CA ILE A 87 -2.52 -17.00 1.43
C ILE A 87 -1.81 -16.17 2.50
N PHE A 88 -1.47 -14.93 2.17
CA PHE A 88 -0.73 -14.02 3.03
C PHE A 88 -1.48 -13.74 4.35
N GLU A 89 -2.79 -13.55 4.30
CA GLU A 89 -3.61 -13.28 5.49
C GLU A 89 -3.71 -14.48 6.45
N GLN A 90 -3.50 -15.70 5.97
CA GLN A 90 -3.64 -16.94 6.73
C GLN A 90 -2.29 -17.51 7.19
N ASP A 91 -1.18 -16.85 6.83
CA ASP A 91 0.17 -17.30 7.16
C ASP A 91 0.44 -17.16 8.67
N LYS A 92 0.62 -18.28 9.36
CA LYS A 92 0.82 -18.31 10.82
C LYS A 92 2.16 -17.72 11.24
N ASP A 93 3.19 -17.84 10.41
CA ASP A 93 4.51 -17.30 10.68
C ASP A 93 4.54 -15.79 10.45
N LEU A 94 3.63 -15.25 9.63
CA LEU A 94 3.40 -13.81 9.53
C LEU A 94 2.55 -13.31 10.71
N LEU A 95 1.44 -13.99 11.02
CA LEU A 95 0.47 -13.57 12.03
C LEU A 95 1.01 -13.58 13.47
N GLN A 96 2.15 -14.24 13.73
CA GLN A 96 2.83 -14.10 15.02
C GLN A 96 3.44 -12.69 15.23
N PHE A 97 3.63 -11.94 14.14
CA PHE A 97 4.25 -10.62 14.12
C PHE A 97 3.23 -9.55 13.70
N ALA A 98 2.38 -9.85 12.73
CA ALA A 98 1.43 -8.93 12.12
C ALA A 98 0.00 -9.08 12.67
N THR A 99 -0.72 -7.97 12.77
CA THR A 99 -2.18 -7.98 12.94
C THR A 99 -2.86 -7.30 11.77
N HIS A 100 -3.99 -7.86 11.33
CA HIS A 100 -4.85 -7.22 10.34
C HIS A 100 -5.52 -5.98 10.95
N VAL A 101 -5.37 -4.84 10.30
CA VAL A 101 -6.14 -3.64 10.65
C VAL A 101 -7.53 -3.80 10.04
N ASN A 102 -8.53 -3.92 10.90
CA ASN A 102 -9.93 -3.84 10.48
C ASN A 102 -10.29 -2.35 10.43
N ASP A 103 -10.33 -1.78 9.23
CA ASP A 103 -10.84 -0.43 9.02
C ASP A 103 -12.38 -0.46 9.15
N ASP A 104 -12.88 -0.42 10.39
CA ASP A 104 -14.30 -0.19 10.68
C ASP A 104 -14.69 1.30 10.55
N ASP A 105 -13.73 2.20 10.25
CA ASP A 105 -13.92 3.66 10.27
C ASP A 105 -13.54 4.40 8.96
N ASP A 106 -13.22 3.72 7.85
CA ASP A 106 -12.90 4.40 6.57
C ASP A 106 -13.78 3.92 5.41
N VAL A 107 -14.56 4.86 4.84
CA VAL A 107 -15.42 4.63 3.68
C VAL A 107 -14.56 4.71 2.43
N HIS A 108 -13.89 3.63 2.08
CA HIS A 108 -13.27 3.47 0.76
C HIS A 108 -13.57 2.09 0.17
N ASP A 109 -13.78 2.08 -1.14
CA ASP A 109 -14.41 1.02 -1.94
C ASP A 109 -13.87 -0.39 -1.67
N GLU A 110 -14.77 -1.38 -1.80
CA GLU A 110 -14.63 -2.80 -1.41
C GLU A 110 -13.45 -3.59 -2.05
N GLU A 111 -12.58 -2.96 -2.85
CA GLU A 111 -11.42 -3.60 -3.49
C GLU A 111 -10.07 -3.31 -2.81
N GLU A 112 -10.01 -2.43 -1.79
CA GLU A 112 -8.74 -2.00 -1.20
C GLU A 112 -8.69 -2.28 0.32
N LYS A 113 -8.33 -3.52 0.66
CA LYS A 113 -7.82 -3.88 1.99
C LYS A 113 -6.36 -4.31 1.76
N TYR A 114 -5.35 -4.04 2.58
CA TYR A 114 -5.21 -4.30 4.00
C TYR A 114 -4.06 -3.44 4.56
N CYS A 115 -4.19 -2.97 5.80
CA CYS A 115 -3.07 -2.46 6.58
C CYS A 115 -2.64 -3.56 7.56
N ILE A 116 -1.34 -3.81 7.68
CA ILE A 116 -0.77 -4.55 8.81
C ILE A 116 -0.09 -3.53 9.71
N ALA A 117 -0.55 -3.40 10.96
CA ALA A 117 0.09 -2.55 11.96
C ALA A 117 0.94 -3.40 12.92
N TYR A 118 2.03 -2.80 13.39
CA TYR A 118 2.94 -3.27 14.45
C TYR A 118 2.96 -2.29 15.60
#